data_AF-A0A2B6S6E3-F1
#
_entry.id   AF-A0A2B6S6E3-F1
#
_cell.length_a   1.000
_cell.length_b   1.000
_cell.length_c   1.000
_cell.angle_alpha   90.00
_cell.angle_beta   90.00
_cell.angle_gamma   90.00
#
_symmetry.space_group_name_H-M   'P 1'
#
loop_
_entity.id
_entity.type
_entity.pdbx_description
1 polymer ?
#
loop_
_entity_poly.entity_id
_entity_poly.type
_entity_poly.pdbx_seq_one_letter_code
_entity_poly.pdbx_strand_id
1 'polypeptide(L)' 'MNSFGYCTHLKISTSYDTAFFFFTLIKKEKGKHRTFLQTFMHSYSFVIFLSLCKLVHRLAFSYFQKLLYLQLCKP' A
#
# COMPACT_ATOMS: atom_id res chain seq x y z
N MET A 1 7.85 9.63 17.73
CA MET A 1 7.35 8.33 17.23
C MET A 1 7.42 8.36 15.71
N ASN A 2 8.42 7.69 15.11
CA ASN A 2 8.77 7.81 13.70
C ASN A 2 7.67 7.24 12.79
N SER A 3 7.15 8.07 11.89
CA SER A 3 6.07 7.72 10.94
C SER A 3 6.41 6.51 10.05
N PHE A 4 7.68 6.16 9.95
CA PHE A 4 8.18 5.04 9.14
C PHE A 4 7.93 3.67 9.80
N GLY A 5 7.95 3.59 11.14
CA GLY A 5 7.77 2.33 11.88
C GLY A 5 6.33 1.82 11.90
N TYR A 6 5.35 2.69 11.67
CA TYR A 6 3.95 2.29 11.56
C TYR A 6 3.65 1.64 10.20
N CYS A 7 4.36 2.07 9.14
CA CYS A 7 4.22 1.49 7.79
C CYS A 7 4.77 0.06 7.70
N THR A 8 5.78 -0.30 8.48
CA THR A 8 6.38 -1.65 8.46
C THR A 8 5.56 -2.68 9.25
N HIS A 9 4.77 -2.26 10.23
CA HIS A 9 3.90 -3.15 11.01
C HIS A 9 2.49 -3.31 10.42
N LEU A 10 2.03 -2.36 9.60
CA LEU A 10 0.87 -2.57 8.73
C LEU A 10 1.30 -3.48 7.59
N LYS A 11 1.23 -4.78 7.83
CA LYS A 11 1.10 -5.78 6.78
C LYS A 11 -0.20 -5.44 6.06
N ILE A 12 -0.13 -4.63 4.99
CA ILE A 12 -1.27 -4.17 4.18
C ILE A 12 -1.90 -5.41 3.54
N SER A 13 -2.72 -6.12 4.32
CA SER A 13 -3.29 -7.41 3.96
C SER A 13 -4.69 -7.22 3.40
N THR A 14 -5.31 -6.06 3.63
CA THR A 14 -6.68 -5.79 3.22
C THR A 14 -6.85 -4.36 2.69
N SER A 15 -7.83 -4.16 1.81
CA SER A 15 -8.25 -2.83 1.33
C SER A 15 -8.63 -1.87 2.48
N TYR A 16 -9.02 -2.41 3.63
CA TYR A 16 -9.31 -1.67 4.85
C TYR A 16 -8.06 -1.02 5.46
N ASP A 17 -6.92 -1.70 5.45
CA ASP A 17 -5.64 -1.17 5.96
C ASP A 17 -5.18 0.05 5.18
N THR A 18 -5.30 0.00 3.85
CA THR A 18 -4.95 1.13 2.97
C THR A 18 -5.90 2.31 3.20
N ALA A 19 -7.21 2.07 3.27
CA ALA A 19 -8.18 3.12 3.52
C ALA A 19 -7.96 3.80 4.88
N PHE A 20 -7.64 3.02 5.92
CA PHE A 20 -7.32 3.53 7.25
C PHE A 20 -6.04 4.37 7.28
N PHE A 21 -5.01 3.96 6.52
CA PHE A 21 -3.79 4.74 6.34
C PHE A 21 -4.09 6.11 5.72
N PHE A 22 -4.83 6.16 4.62
CA PHE A 22 -5.19 7.42 3.98
C PHE A 22 -6.09 8.28 4.87
N PHE A 23 -7.01 7.69 5.63
CA PHE A 23 -7.82 8.43 6.61
C PHE A 23 -6.95 9.09 7.70
N THR A 24 -5.97 8.35 8.21
CA THR A 24 -5.00 8.87 9.19
C THR A 24 -4.12 9.96 8.60
N LEU A 25 -3.70 9.81 7.33
CA LEU A 25 -2.93 10.80 6.58
C LEU A 25 -3.71 12.10 6.40
N ILE A 26 -4.97 12.02 5.95
CA ILE A 26 -5.90 13.14 5.79
C ILE A 26 -6.10 13.88 7.11
N LYS A 27 -6.20 13.16 8.24
CA LYS A 27 -6.37 13.74 9.56
C LYS A 27 -5.14 14.52 10.04
N LYS A 28 -3.93 14.09 9.65
CA LYS A 28 -2.67 14.78 9.97
C LYS A 28 -2.39 15.97 9.05
N GLU A 29 -2.85 15.92 7.81
CA GLU A 29 -2.63 16.97 6.82
C GLU A 29 -3.54 18.20 7.02
N LYS A 30 -2.99 19.38 6.76
CA LYS A 30 -3.70 20.66 6.81
C LYS A 30 -3.53 21.41 5.48
N GLY A 31 -4.56 22.15 5.08
CA GLY A 31 -4.53 22.96 3.86
C GLY A 31 -4.88 22.20 2.58
N LYS A 32 -4.37 22.67 1.44
CA LYS A 32 -4.77 22.23 0.09
C LYS A 32 -4.58 20.73 -0.17
N HIS A 33 -3.58 20.13 0.46
CA HIS A 33 -3.24 18.72 0.28
C HIS A 33 -4.26 17.78 0.97
N ARG A 34 -4.87 18.22 2.08
CA ARG A 34 -5.99 17.51 2.71
C ARG A 34 -7.18 17.37 1.77
N THR A 35 -7.57 18.46 1.12
CA THR A 35 -8.68 18.46 0.15
C THR A 35 -8.36 17.56 -1.04
N PHE A 36 -7.13 17.62 -1.55
CA PHE A 36 -6.68 16.73 -2.62
C PHE A 36 -6.76 15.24 -2.21
N LEU A 37 -6.26 14.88 -1.03
CA LEU A 37 -6.30 13.51 -0.52
C LEU A 37 -7.73 13.00 -0.30
N GLN A 38 -8.63 13.85 0.21
CA GLN A 38 -10.05 13.51 0.36
C GLN A 38 -10.71 13.26 -1.01
N THR A 39 -10.51 14.17 -1.97
CA THR A 39 -11.04 14.01 -3.33
C THR A 39 -10.45 12.76 -4.00
N PHE A 40 -9.15 12.50 -3.81
CA PHE A 40 -8.49 11.32 -4.33
C PHE A 40 -9.13 10.04 -3.76
N MET A 41 -9.30 9.92 -2.44
CA MET A 41 -9.94 8.75 -1.80
C MET A 41 -11.36 8.48 -2.31
N HIS A 42 -12.11 9.53 -2.66
CA HIS A 42 -13.48 9.41 -3.16
C HIS A 42 -13.57 9.20 -4.67
N SER A 43 -12.45 9.33 -5.38
CA SER A 43 -12.40 9.18 -6.83
C SER A 43 -12.23 7.71 -7.24
N TYR A 44 -12.70 7.39 -8.45
CA TYR A 44 -12.48 6.08 -9.07
C TYR A 44 -10.97 5.77 -9.24
N SER A 45 -10.12 6.80 -9.30
CA SER A 45 -8.67 6.65 -9.36
C SER A 45 -8.09 5.94 -8.14
N PHE A 46 -8.71 6.06 -6.96
CA PHE A 46 -8.27 5.33 -5.77
C PHE A 46 -8.53 3.82 -5.89
N VAL A 47 -9.65 3.42 -6.51
CA VAL A 47 -9.97 2.01 -6.77
C VAL A 47 -8.98 1.40 -7.77
N ILE A 48 -8.62 2.17 -8.80
CA ILE A 48 -7.58 1.78 -9.77
C ILE A 48 -6.23 1.66 -9.07
N PHE A 49 -5.86 2.62 -8.23
CA PHE A 49 -4.62 2.60 -7.45
C PHE A 49 -4.53 1.35 -6.55
N LEU A 50 -5.59 1.03 -5.82
CA LEU A 50 -5.65 -0.19 -4.99
C LEU A 50 -5.50 -1.47 -5.82
N SER A 51 -6.13 -1.51 -7.00
CA SER A 51 -6.04 -2.65 -7.92
C SER A 51 -4.62 -2.83 -8.47
N LEU A 52 -3.96 -1.73 -8.82
CA LEU A 52 -2.55 -1.72 -9.22
C LEU A 52 -1.63 -2.16 -8.08
N CYS A 53 -1.85 -1.68 -6.86
CA CYS A 53 -1.09 -2.13 -5.68
C CYS A 53 -1.22 -3.64 -5.46
N LYS A 54 -2.42 -4.22 -5.61
CA LYS A 54 -2.62 -5.67 -5.56
C LYS A 54 -1.85 -6.40 -6.65
N LEU A 55 -1.88 -5.88 -7.87
CA LEU A 55 -1.15 -6.46 -9.00
C LEU A 55 0.36 -6.44 -8.73
N VAL A 56 0.91 -5.30 -8.32
CA VAL A 56 2.33 -5.14 -7.98
C VAL A 56 2.72 -6.07 -6.84
N HIS A 57 1.91 -6.15 -5.78
CA HIS A 57 2.17 -7.04 -4.66
C HIS A 57 2.19 -8.52 -5.10
N ARG A 58 1.24 -8.93 -5.95
CA ARG A 58 1.20 -10.29 -6.51
C ARG A 58 2.41 -10.58 -7.39
N LEU A 59 2.82 -9.63 -8.23
CA LEU A 59 3.99 -9.76 -9.09
C LEU A 59 5.28 -9.85 -8.27
N ALA A 60 5.46 -8.97 -7.29
CA ALA A 60 6.60 -8.98 -6.38
C ALA A 60 6.65 -10.30 -5.59
N PHE A 61 5.53 -10.75 -5.03
CA PHE A 61 5.46 -12.02 -4.32
C PHE A 61 5.85 -13.21 -5.21
N SER A 62 5.30 -13.27 -6.42
CA SER A 62 5.64 -14.30 -7.41
C SER A 62 7.13 -14.26 -7.78
N TYR A 63 7.69 -13.07 -7.97
CA TYR A 63 9.11 -12.88 -8.25
C TYR A 63 10.00 -13.38 -7.11
N PHE A 64 9.72 -12.98 -5.87
CA PHE A 64 10.48 -13.43 -4.70
C PHE A 64 10.32 -14.92 -4.43
N GLN A 65 9.13 -15.48 -4.63
CA GLN A 65 8.90 -16.91 -4.50
C GLN A 65 9.71 -17.70 -5.54
N LYS A 66 9.76 -17.21 -6.79
CA LYS A 66 10.56 -17.82 -7.85
C LYS A 66 12.06 -17.69 -7.59
N LEU A 67 12.51 -16.54 -7.06
CA LEU A 67 13.88 -16.31 -6.64
C LEU A 67 14.31 -17.27 -5.52
N LEU A 68 13.47 -17.43 -4.50
CA LEU A 68 13.70 -18.33 -3.37
C LEU A 68 13.76 -19.80 -3.83
N TYR A 69 12.85 -20.22 -4.72
CA TYR A 69 12.89 -21.55 -5.32
C TYR A 69 14.19 -21.79 -6.11
N LEU A 70 14.64 -20.79 -6.88
CA LEU A 70 15.92 -20.86 -7.61
C LEU A 70 17.15 -20.91 -6.69
N GLN A 71 17.09 -20.30 -5.51
CA GLN A 71 18.16 -20.40 -4.51
C GLN A 71 18.16 -21.75 -3.80
N LEU A 72 16.99 -22.35 -3.54
CA LEU A 72 16.85 -23.67 -2.90
C LEU A 72 17.10 -24.86 -3.85
N CYS A 73 16.87 -24.68 -5.15
CA CYS A 73 17.11 -25.71 -6.17
C CYS A 73 18.49 -25.63 -6.83
N LYS A 74 19.38 -24.73 -6.39
CA LYS A 74 20.80 -24.83 -6.75
C LYS A 74 21.46 -25.84 -5.80
N PRO A 75 22.13 -26.89 -6.33
CA PRO A 75 22.90 -27.84 -5.51
C PRO A 75 24.09 -27.16 -4.83
#